data_AF-A0A645HSZ7-F1
#
_entry.id   AF-A0A645HSZ7-F1
#
_cell.length_a   1.000
_cell.length_b   1.000
_cell.length_c   1.000
_cell.angle_alpha   90.00
_cell.angle_beta   90.00
_cell.angle_gamma   90.00
#
_symmetry.space_group_name_H-M   'P 1'
#
loop_
_entity.id
_entity.type
_entity.pdbx_description
1 polymer ?
#
loop_
_entity_poly.entity_id
_entity_poly.type
_entity_poly.pdbx_seq_one_letter_code
_entity_poly.pdbx_strand_id
1 'polypeptide(L)'
;MSKREPSKKYTGEFKQQVVETMRDKRLGYNETAEMFGIRHKRVQDWERIYLEEGPEGLCVDRRGRGSAGSGVQKGRPPKLDKKVEEDLIAEVQRLTAENDYLKKLNALVSERVQREKKHKS
;
A
#
# COMPACT_ATOMS: atom_id res chain seq x y z
N MET A 1 -10.28 -2.37 41.82
CA MET A 1 -10.65 -2.40 40.38
C MET A 1 -9.94 -1.25 39.68
N SER A 2 -8.93 -1.51 38.85
CA SER A 2 -8.21 -0.45 38.15
C SER A 2 -9.06 0.10 37.00
N LYS A 3 -9.37 1.40 37.03
CA LYS A 3 -10.06 2.11 35.95
C LYS A 3 -9.15 2.06 34.71
N ARG A 4 -9.68 1.59 33.58
CA ARG A 4 -8.95 1.63 32.30
C ARG A 4 -8.89 3.09 31.85
N GLU A 5 -7.68 3.65 31.77
CA GLU A 5 -7.44 4.97 31.19
C GLU A 5 -8.04 5.06 29.78
N PRO A 6 -8.69 6.19 29.42
CA PRO A 6 -9.25 6.37 28.10
C PRO A 6 -8.15 6.28 27.03
N SER A 7 -8.37 5.43 26.02
CA SER A 7 -7.38 5.22 24.97
C SER A 7 -7.13 6.50 24.18
N LYS A 8 -5.85 6.91 24.02
CA LYS A 8 -5.46 8.01 23.12
C LYS A 8 -6.09 7.82 21.73
N LYS A 9 -6.81 8.84 21.25
CA LYS A 9 -7.41 8.88 19.91
C LYS A 9 -6.49 9.66 18.98
N TYR A 10 -6.18 9.09 17.83
CA TYR A 10 -5.43 9.75 16.76
C TYR A 10 -6.39 10.07 15.61
N THR A 11 -6.27 11.26 15.03
CA THR A 11 -7.01 11.66 13.82
C THR A 11 -6.55 10.84 12.62
N GLY A 12 -7.38 10.75 11.57
CA GLY A 12 -6.98 10.08 10.33
C GLY A 12 -5.75 10.72 9.70
N GLU A 13 -5.75 12.05 9.61
CA GLU A 13 -4.63 12.87 9.12
C GLU A 13 -3.32 12.57 9.85
N PHE A 14 -3.34 12.51 11.19
CA PHE A 14 -2.13 12.18 11.95
C PHE A 14 -1.59 10.79 11.60
N LYS A 15 -2.48 9.80 11.47
CA LYS A 15 -2.05 8.44 11.10
C LYS A 15 -1.46 8.41 9.69
N GLN A 16 -2.07 9.13 8.76
CA GLN A 16 -1.58 9.24 7.38
C GLN A 16 -0.19 9.86 7.35
N GLN A 17 -0.02 11.01 8.02
CA GLN A 17 1.27 11.68 8.15
C GLN A 17 2.37 10.75 8.69
N VAL A 18 2.06 9.93 9.70
CA VAL A 18 3.00 8.96 10.28
C VAL A 18 3.44 7.92 9.24
N VAL A 19 2.49 7.34 8.50
CA VAL A 19 2.78 6.28 7.51
C VAL A 19 3.51 6.84 6.30
N GLU A 20 3.09 8.00 5.78
CA GLU A 20 3.76 8.66 4.65
C GLU A 20 5.19 9.04 5.04
N THR A 21 5.40 9.64 6.21
CA THR A 21 6.74 9.99 6.70
C THR A 21 7.65 8.77 6.80
N MET A 22 7.13 7.64 7.30
CA MET A 22 7.89 6.38 7.38
C MET A 22 8.34 5.91 5.99
N ARG A 23 7.45 5.97 5.00
CA ARG A 23 7.72 5.49 3.63
C ARG A 23 8.66 6.42 2.87
N ASP A 24 8.44 7.72 2.97
CA ASP A 24 9.26 8.74 2.30
C ASP A 24 10.69 8.75 2.82
N LYS A 25 10.85 8.62 4.15
CA LYS A 25 12.15 8.59 4.82
C LYS A 25 12.74 7.18 4.94
N ARG A 26 12.03 6.14 4.49
CA ARG A 26 12.42 4.72 4.57
C ARG A 26 12.82 4.29 5.99
N LEU A 27 12.04 4.73 6.98
CA LEU A 27 12.27 4.42 8.39
C LEU A 27 11.68 3.08 8.78
N GLY A 28 12.25 2.45 9.79
CA GLY A 28 11.66 1.31 10.47
C GLY A 28 10.50 1.70 11.39
N TYR A 29 9.73 0.70 11.84
CA TYR A 29 8.61 0.91 12.75
C TYR A 29 9.02 1.51 14.10
N ASN A 30 10.19 1.11 14.62
CA ASN A 30 10.70 1.61 15.90
C ASN A 30 11.14 3.07 15.79
N GLU A 31 11.90 3.40 14.75
CA GLU A 31 12.36 4.77 14.49
C GLU A 31 11.17 5.72 14.28
N THR A 32 10.17 5.28 13.52
CA THR A 32 8.92 6.04 13.32
C THR A 32 8.15 6.20 14.63
N ALA A 33 8.06 5.15 15.44
CA ALA A 33 7.39 5.20 16.73
C ALA A 33 8.05 6.19 17.69
N GLU A 34 9.38 6.22 17.74
CA GLU A 34 10.15 7.18 18.53
C GLU A 34 9.92 8.61 18.04
N MET A 35 10.00 8.83 16.72
CA MET A 35 9.79 10.14 16.10
C MET A 35 8.42 10.76 16.45
N PHE A 36 7.37 9.94 16.48
CA PHE A 36 6.00 10.40 16.73
C PHE A 36 5.51 10.15 18.16
N GLY A 37 6.34 9.60 19.04
CA GLY A 37 5.98 9.31 20.44
C GLY A 37 4.84 8.30 20.60
N ILE A 38 4.75 7.32 19.69
CA ILE A 38 3.70 6.29 19.66
C ILE A 38 4.31 4.89 19.78
N ARG A 39 3.46 3.86 19.92
CA ARG A 39 3.93 2.46 19.97
C ARG A 39 4.20 1.94 18.56
N HIS A 40 5.31 1.24 18.33
CA HIS A 40 5.66 0.62 17.02
C HIS A 40 4.51 -0.20 16.43
N LYS A 41 3.77 -0.94 17.28
CA LYS A 41 2.63 -1.75 16.84
C LYS A 41 1.52 -0.92 16.17
N ARG A 42 1.33 0.34 16.60
CA ARG A 42 0.37 1.25 15.97
C ARG A 42 0.80 1.62 14.55
N VAL A 43 2.08 1.91 14.36
CA VAL A 43 2.65 2.22 13.04
C VAL A 43 2.42 1.04 12.09
N GLN A 44 2.74 -0.18 12.54
CA GLN A 44 2.52 -1.40 11.76
C GLN A 44 1.04 -1.60 11.39
N ASP A 45 0.13 -1.43 12.35
CA ASP A 45 -1.31 -1.57 12.09
C ASP A 45 -1.83 -0.52 11.09
N TRP A 46 -1.32 0.72 11.15
CA TRP A 46 -1.69 1.79 10.23
C TRP A 46 -1.08 1.60 8.85
N GLU A 47 0.17 1.15 8.73
CA GLU A 47 0.75 0.84 7.42
C GLU A 47 -0.04 -0.26 6.71
N ARG A 48 -0.44 -1.32 7.42
CA ARG A 48 -1.29 -2.36 6.82
C ARG A 48 -2.59 -1.76 6.27
N ILE A 49 -3.28 -0.93 7.05
CA ILE A 49 -4.53 -0.28 6.60
C ILE A 49 -4.26 0.62 5.39
N TYR A 50 -3.16 1.38 5.40
CA TYR A 50 -2.78 2.25 4.29
C TYR A 50 -2.52 1.46 3.00
N LEU A 51 -1.86 0.30 3.10
CA LEU A 51 -1.56 -0.57 1.95
C LEU A 51 -2.79 -1.31 1.41
N GLU A 52 -3.72 -1.70 2.30
CA GLU A 52 -4.90 -2.47 1.92
C GLU A 52 -6.08 -1.57 1.47
N GLU A 53 -6.28 -0.44 2.13
CA GLU A 53 -7.48 0.41 1.99
C GLU A 53 -7.17 1.85 1.56
N GLY A 54 -5.90 2.24 1.45
CA GLY A 54 -5.49 3.62 1.16
C GLY A 54 -5.55 4.55 2.38
N PRO A 55 -5.20 5.85 2.20
CA PRO A 55 -5.21 6.86 3.26
C PRO A 55 -6.61 7.04 3.87
N GLU A 56 -7.68 6.90 3.07
CA GLU A 56 -9.08 6.99 3.53
C GLU A 56 -9.39 5.92 4.59
N GLY A 57 -8.79 4.74 4.48
CA GLY A 57 -8.92 3.65 5.44
C GLY A 57 -8.45 4.01 6.86
N LEU A 58 -7.56 5.00 7.01
CA LEU A 58 -7.06 5.47 8.32
C LEU A 58 -8.05 6.39 9.04
N CYS A 59 -8.95 7.04 8.29
CA CYS A 59 -10.02 7.89 8.81
C CYS A 59 -11.20 7.09 9.38
N VAL A 60 -11.37 5.83 8.96
CA VAL A 60 -12.47 4.97 9.40
C VAL A 60 -12.32 4.53 10.86
N ASP A 61 -13.25 4.93 11.73
CA ASP A 61 -13.32 4.42 13.11
C ASP A 61 -13.92 3.01 13.13
N ARG A 62 -13.07 2.04 13.47
CA ARG A 62 -13.43 0.62 13.58
C ARG A 62 -13.76 0.18 15.01
N ARG A 63 -13.76 1.11 15.99
CA ARG A 63 -14.17 0.82 17.38
C ARG A 63 -15.68 0.62 17.45
N GLY A 64 -16.14 -0.36 18.23
CA GLY A 64 -17.57 -0.61 18.47
C GLY A 64 -18.34 -1.24 17.29
N ARG A 65 -17.76 -1.37 16.10
CA ARG A 65 -18.38 -2.06 14.96
C ARG A 65 -18.19 -3.59 15.09
N GLY A 66 -19.06 -4.16 15.90
CA GLY A 66 -19.17 -5.58 16.18
C GLY A 66 -20.50 -5.89 16.85
N SER A 67 -21.61 -5.46 16.26
CA SER A 67 -22.89 -6.13 16.50
C SER A 67 -23.21 -6.97 15.28
N ALA A 68 -23.65 -8.20 15.51
CA ALA A 68 -23.99 -9.20 14.48
C ALA A 68 -25.09 -8.74 13.49
N GLY A 69 -25.64 -7.52 13.62
CA GLY A 69 -26.65 -6.95 12.74
C GLY A 69 -26.11 -6.13 11.56
N SER A 70 -24.79 -5.90 11.45
CA SER A 70 -24.24 -5.03 10.41
C SER A 70 -24.11 -5.70 9.03
N GLY A 71 -24.25 -7.02 8.91
CA GLY A 71 -24.05 -7.78 7.65
C GLY A 71 -22.64 -7.70 7.04
N VAL A 72 -21.75 -6.86 7.57
CA VAL A 72 -20.38 -6.70 7.08
C VAL A 72 -19.54 -7.87 7.56
N GLN A 73 -19.24 -8.80 6.65
CA GLN A 73 -18.29 -9.87 6.91
C GLN A 73 -16.91 -9.27 7.21
N LYS A 74 -16.50 -9.34 8.49
CA LYS A 74 -15.13 -9.01 8.89
C LYS A 74 -14.19 -10.12 8.39
N GLY A 75 -13.20 -9.73 7.58
CA GLY A 75 -12.00 -10.54 7.37
C GLY A 75 -11.80 -11.11 5.97
N ARG A 76 -12.74 -10.96 5.04
CA ARG A 76 -12.51 -11.33 3.65
C ARG A 76 -13.12 -10.28 2.72
N PRO A 77 -12.32 -9.63 1.85
CA PRO A 77 -12.92 -8.82 0.79
C PRO A 77 -13.88 -9.71 -0.01
N PRO A 78 -15.04 -9.19 -0.44
CA PRO A 78 -15.94 -9.95 -1.29
C PRO A 78 -15.15 -10.49 -2.49
N LYS A 79 -15.33 -11.78 -2.79
CA LYS A 79 -14.74 -12.36 -4.00
C LYS A 79 -15.30 -11.57 -5.18
N LEU A 80 -14.43 -11.07 -6.05
CA LEU A 80 -14.84 -10.49 -7.31
C LEU A 80 -15.63 -11.54 -8.10
N ASP A 81 -16.58 -11.08 -8.92
CA ASP A 81 -17.27 -11.98 -9.84
C ASP A 81 -16.24 -12.64 -10.76
N LYS A 82 -16.36 -13.96 -10.96
CA LYS A 82 -15.37 -14.76 -11.72
C LYS A 82 -15.03 -14.15 -13.09
N LYS A 83 -16.03 -13.56 -13.76
CA LYS A 83 -15.85 -12.89 -15.05
C LYS A 83 -14.90 -11.69 -14.96
N VAL A 84 -15.05 -10.87 -13.91
CA VAL A 84 -14.19 -9.70 -13.69
C VAL A 84 -12.75 -10.14 -13.39
N GLU A 85 -12.59 -11.25 -12.66
CA GLU A 85 -11.27 -11.83 -12.37
C GLU A 85 -10.57 -12.32 -13.65
N GLU A 86 -11.30 -13.02 -14.53
CA GLU A 86 -10.79 -13.46 -15.84
C GLU A 86 -10.39 -12.28 -16.74
N ASP A 87 -11.25 -11.27 -16.86
CA ASP A 87 -10.97 -10.05 -17.64
C ASP A 87 -9.71 -9.33 -17.12
N LEU A 88 -9.55 -9.26 -15.79
CA LEU A 88 -8.37 -8.65 -15.18
C LEU A 88 -7.09 -9.45 -15.44
N ILE A 89 -7.16 -10.78 -15.40
CA ILE A 89 -6.02 -11.66 -15.73
C ILE A 89 -5.61 -11.46 -17.19
N ALA A 90 -6.57 -11.38 -18.11
CA ALA A 90 -6.30 -11.14 -19.53
C ALA A 90 -5.61 -9.78 -19.74
N GLU A 91 -6.06 -8.73 -19.05
CA GLU A 91 -5.46 -7.40 -19.14
C GLU A 91 -4.05 -7.37 -18.56
N VAL A 92 -3.80 -8.04 -17.42
CA VAL A 92 -2.45 -8.16 -16.83
C VAL A 92 -1.50 -8.89 -17.78
N GLN A 93 -1.96 -9.95 -18.46
CA GLN A 93 -1.17 -10.66 -19.47
C GLN A 93 -0.87 -9.76 -20.68
N ARG A 94 -1.86 -9.02 -21.17
CA ARG A 94 -1.70 -8.05 -22.27
C ARG A 94 -0.67 -6.98 -21.92
N LEU A 95 -0.79 -6.37 -20.74
CA LEU A 95 0.13 -5.34 -20.24
C LEU A 95 1.54 -5.89 -20.00
N THR A 96 1.66 -7.15 -19.58
CA THR A 96 2.96 -7.80 -19.40
C THR A 96 3.65 -7.98 -20.75
N ALA A 97 2.92 -8.47 -21.76
CA ALA A 97 3.45 -8.61 -23.11
C ALA A 97 3.86 -7.24 -23.71
N GLU A 98 3.06 -6.20 -23.50
CA GLU A 98 3.37 -4.84 -23.92
C GLU A 98 4.65 -4.31 -23.25
N ASN A 99 4.77 -4.48 -21.92
CA ASN A 99 5.97 -4.08 -21.18
C ASN A 99 7.22 -4.83 -21.63
N ASP A 100 7.14 -6.13 -21.88
CA ASP A 100 8.28 -6.93 -22.33
C ASP A 100 8.71 -6.57 -23.74
N TYR A 101 7.75 -6.24 -24.62
CA TYR A 101 8.04 -5.69 -25.93
C TYR A 101 8.78 -4.35 -25.83
N LEU A 102 8.30 -3.43 -24.99
CA LEU A 102 8.95 -2.14 -24.76
C LEU A 102 10.36 -2.27 -24.17
N LYS A 103 10.58 -3.19 -23.23
CA LYS A 103 11.92 -3.49 -22.70
C LYS A 103 12.86 -3.98 -23.80
N LYS A 104 12.40 -4.89 -24.66
CA LYS A 104 13.19 -5.41 -25.78
C LYS A 104 13.52 -4.31 -26.79
N LEU A 105 12.55 -3.45 -27.12
CA LEU A 105 12.76 -2.30 -28.00
C LEU A 105 13.81 -1.35 -27.42
N ASN A 106 13.68 -1.00 -26.14
CA ASN A 106 14.66 -0.14 -25.46
C ASN A 106 16.07 -0.75 -25.45
N ALA A 107 16.19 -2.07 -25.29
CA ALA A 107 17.47 -2.77 -25.37
C ALA A 107 18.11 -2.65 -26.76
N LEU A 108 17.35 -2.88 -27.83
CA LEU A 108 17.83 -2.76 -29.22
C LEU A 108 18.24 -1.33 -29.57
N VAL A 109 17.44 -0.34 -29.17
CA VAL A 109 17.76 1.09 -29.37
C VAL A 109 19.03 1.46 -28.61
N SER A 110 19.15 1.01 -27.35
CA SER A 110 20.34 1.26 -26.53
C SER A 110 21.59 0.64 -27.17
N GLU A 111 21.51 -0.60 -27.65
CA GLU A 111 22.60 -1.26 -28.35
C GLU A 111 23.03 -0.50 -29.62
N ARG A 112 22.06 -0.05 -30.44
CA ARG A 112 22.33 0.75 -31.64
C ARG A 112 23.08 2.03 -31.30
N VAL A 113 22.63 2.77 -30.29
CA VAL A 113 23.28 4.01 -29.84
C VAL A 113 24.72 3.76 -29.40
N GLN A 114 24.98 2.67 -28.67
CA GLN A 114 26.34 2.31 -28.26
C GLN A 114 27.25 1.96 -29.45
N ARG A 115 26.72 1.23 -30.45
CA ARG A 115 27.46 0.94 -31.69
C ARG A 115 27.80 2.21 -32.46
N GLU A 116 26.84 3.12 -32.64
CA GLU A 116 27.06 4.40 -33.35
C GLU A 116 28.10 5.30 -32.65
N LYS A 117 28.13 5.30 -31.30
CA LYS A 117 29.15 6.02 -30.53
C LYS A 117 30.56 5.44 -30.74
N LYS A 118 30.69 4.11 -30.78
CA LYS A 118 31.98 3.44 -31.06
C LYS A 118 32.51 3.71 -32.46
N HIS A 119 31.64 3.85 -33.46
CA HIS A 119 32.05 4.14 -34.84
C HIS A 119 32.47 5.60 -35.09
N LYS A 120 32.07 6.53 -34.20
CA LYS A 120 32.41 7.97 -34.31
C LYS A 120 33.63 8.37 -33.46
N SER A 121 34.19 7.45 -32.69
CA SER A 121 35.44 7.62 -31.95
C SER A 121 36.59 6.96 -32.68
#